data_AF-A0A1L4CXX7-F1
#
_entry.id   AF-A0A1L4CXX7-F1
#
_cell.length_a   1.000
_cell.length_b   1.000
_cell.length_c   1.000
_cell.angle_alpha   90.00
_cell.angle_beta   90.00
_cell.angle_gamma   90.00
#
_symmetry.space_group_name_H-M   'P 1'
#
loop_
_entity.id
_entity.type
_entity.pdbx_description
1 polymer ?
#
loop_
_entity_poly.entity_id
_entity_poly.type
_entity_poly.pdbx_seq_one_letter_code
_entity_poly.pdbx_strand_id
1 'polypeptide(L)'
;MAKRMNKENNLKKLVGSEVYDVWVNMIKILVPNARTHRISVIVAGMLHYALDQSYLKEHKDNSLTHILQESYDNNEADEELFNAIKLIFNKAKVKYTRKNSKGDQYCIIENSLNQFFHWESMPWE
;
A
#
# COMPACT_ATOMS: atom_id res chain seq x y z
N MET A 1 12.12 28.52 -1.60
CA MET A 1 11.63 27.44 -2.48
C MET A 1 12.22 26.13 -2.02
N ALA A 2 11.54 25.41 -1.13
CA ALA A 2 12.00 24.10 -0.67
C ALA A 2 11.95 23.11 -1.84
N LYS A 3 13.08 22.45 -2.11
CA LYS A 3 13.19 21.34 -3.08
C LYS A 3 12.03 20.38 -2.83
N ARG A 4 11.13 20.27 -3.80
CA ARG A 4 10.16 19.18 -3.89
C ARG A 4 10.97 17.90 -4.03
N MET A 5 11.37 17.33 -2.91
CA MET A 5 12.07 16.06 -2.84
C MET A 5 11.22 15.11 -3.68
N ASN A 6 11.83 14.47 -4.68
CA ASN A 6 11.12 13.66 -5.65
C ASN A 6 10.50 12.45 -4.90
N LYS A 7 9.30 12.65 -4.33
CA LYS A 7 8.52 11.70 -3.50
C LYS A 7 8.13 10.45 -4.29
N GLU A 8 8.36 10.46 -5.61
CA GLU A 8 7.92 9.45 -6.56
C GLU A 8 8.48 8.04 -6.37
N ASN A 9 9.30 7.71 -5.36
CA ASN A 9 9.70 6.31 -5.16
C ASN A 9 10.21 5.94 -3.75
N ASN A 10 9.64 6.51 -2.68
CA ASN A 10 10.00 6.10 -1.32
C ASN A 10 9.72 4.61 -1.07
N LEU A 11 8.61 4.08 -1.61
CA LEU A 11 8.27 2.67 -1.49
C LEU A 11 9.24 1.78 -2.29
N LYS A 12 9.60 2.16 -3.52
CA LYS A 12 10.62 1.46 -4.33
C LYS A 12 12.00 1.45 -3.65
N LYS A 13 12.37 2.52 -2.95
CA LYS A 13 13.60 2.53 -2.13
C LYS A 13 13.51 1.63 -0.90
N LEU A 14 12.33 1.52 -0.30
CA LEU A 14 12.09 0.65 0.85
C LEU A 14 12.19 -0.82 0.45
N VAL A 15 11.43 -1.26 -0.55
CA VAL A 15 11.30 -2.69 -0.89
C VAL A 15 12.31 -3.18 -1.94
N GLY A 16 13.03 -2.25 -2.57
CA GLY A 16 13.95 -2.57 -3.67
C GLY A 16 13.27 -2.52 -5.04
N SER A 17 14.09 -2.33 -6.07
CA SER A 17 13.59 -2.03 -7.41
C SER A 17 12.87 -3.20 -8.08
N GLU A 18 13.43 -4.39 -7.95
CA GLU A 18 12.89 -5.64 -8.51
C GLU A 18 11.55 -6.00 -7.88
N VAL A 19 11.47 -6.00 -6.55
CA VAL A 19 10.22 -6.29 -5.80
C VAL A 19 9.13 -5.29 -6.19
N TYR A 20 9.46 -4.00 -6.25
CA TYR A 20 8.50 -2.97 -6.66
C TYR A 20 7.96 -3.20 -8.07
N ASP A 21 8.83 -3.56 -9.01
CA ASP A 21 8.43 -3.80 -10.40
C ASP A 21 7.56 -5.08 -10.52
N VAL A 22 7.84 -6.12 -9.72
CA VAL A 22 6.96 -7.29 -9.56
C VAL A 22 5.59 -6.88 -9.02
N TRP A 23 5.53 -6.05 -7.98
CA TRP A 23 4.26 -5.59 -7.42
C TRP A 23 3.44 -4.80 -8.43
N VAL A 24 4.06 -3.86 -9.16
CA VAL A 24 3.37 -3.11 -10.23
C VAL A 24 2.80 -4.07 -11.28
N ASN A 25 3.57 -5.10 -11.68
CA ASN A 25 3.10 -6.09 -12.64
C ASN A 25 1.95 -6.94 -12.09
N MET A 26 2.04 -7.40 -10.84
CA MET A 26 0.96 -8.13 -10.17
C MET A 26 -0.32 -7.30 -10.10
N ILE A 27 -0.23 -6.04 -9.68
CA ILE A 27 -1.37 -5.13 -9.61
C ILE A 27 -1.99 -4.90 -10.99
N LYS A 28 -1.16 -4.71 -12.03
CA LYS A 28 -1.62 -4.56 -13.42
C LYS A 28 -2.41 -5.78 -13.91
N ILE A 29 -1.96 -6.99 -13.58
CA ILE A 29 -2.57 -8.24 -14.04
C ILE A 29 -3.81 -8.61 -13.21
N LEU A 30 -3.72 -8.51 -11.88
CA LEU A 30 -4.73 -9.01 -10.96
C LEU A 30 -5.90 -8.05 -10.79
N VAL A 31 -5.64 -6.73 -10.68
CA VAL A 31 -6.68 -5.75 -10.34
C VAL A 31 -7.86 -5.81 -11.31
N PRO A 32 -7.72 -5.74 -12.65
CA PRO A 32 -8.86 -5.57 -13.55
C PRO A 32 -10.02 -6.55 -13.33
N ASN A 33 -9.70 -7.81 -12.98
CA ASN A 33 -10.69 -8.87 -12.79
C ASN A 33 -10.86 -9.31 -11.31
N ALA A 34 -10.01 -8.85 -10.40
CA ALA A 34 -10.08 -9.25 -9.00
C ALA A 34 -11.30 -8.68 -8.28
N ARG A 35 -11.85 -9.45 -7.34
CA ARG A 35 -12.77 -8.94 -6.32
C ARG A 35 -11.99 -8.11 -5.31
N THR A 36 -12.54 -6.98 -4.86
CA THR A 36 -11.83 -6.06 -3.96
C THR A 36 -11.35 -6.70 -2.67
N HIS A 37 -12.19 -7.50 -2.00
CA HIS A 37 -11.78 -8.18 -0.77
C HIS A 37 -10.55 -9.09 -0.98
N ARG A 38 -10.34 -9.67 -2.16
CA ARG A 38 -9.17 -10.52 -2.44
C ARG A 38 -7.92 -9.71 -2.72
N ILE A 39 -8.03 -8.69 -3.57
CA ILE A 39 -6.88 -7.86 -3.92
C ILE A 39 -6.44 -6.98 -2.75
N SER A 40 -7.35 -6.59 -1.87
CA SER A 40 -7.02 -5.83 -0.66
C SER A 40 -6.15 -6.62 0.30
N VAL A 41 -6.39 -7.93 0.45
CA VAL A 41 -5.52 -8.81 1.25
C VAL A 41 -4.14 -8.95 0.60
N ILE A 42 -4.05 -9.05 -0.72
CA ILE A 42 -2.75 -9.11 -1.42
C ILE A 42 -1.95 -7.82 -1.19
N VAL A 43 -2.59 -6.66 -1.32
CA VAL A 43 -1.94 -5.37 -1.08
C VAL A 43 -1.55 -5.22 0.39
N ALA A 44 -2.37 -5.69 1.34
CA ALA A 44 -2.02 -5.72 2.75
C ALA A 44 -0.78 -6.61 3.00
N GLY A 45 -0.69 -7.78 2.38
CA GLY A 45 0.51 -8.62 2.45
C GLY A 45 1.76 -7.94 1.87
N MET A 46 1.62 -7.14 0.79
CA MET A 46 2.71 -6.29 0.30
C MET A 46 3.12 -5.24 1.34
N LEU A 47 2.18 -4.67 2.08
CA LEU A 47 2.49 -3.72 3.16
C LEU A 47 3.19 -4.39 4.34
N HIS A 48 2.81 -5.60 4.74
CA HIS A 48 3.56 -6.37 5.74
C HIS A 48 4.99 -6.67 5.29
N TYR A 49 5.19 -7.05 4.03
CA TYR A 49 6.54 -7.18 3.49
C TYR A 49 7.32 -5.87 3.59
N ALA A 50 6.71 -4.73 3.25
CA ALA A 50 7.35 -3.43 3.38
C ALA A 50 7.65 -3.05 4.85
N LEU A 51 6.77 -3.45 5.78
CA LEU A 51 6.93 -3.23 7.22
C LEU A 51 8.13 -4.03 7.73
N ASP A 52 8.25 -5.31 7.37
CA ASP A 52 9.43 -6.12 7.71
C ASP A 52 10.71 -5.50 7.16
N GLN A 53 10.69 -5.04 5.90
CA GLN A 53 11.83 -4.33 5.31
C GLN A 53 12.14 -3.00 6.02
N SER A 54 11.15 -2.37 6.66
CA SER A 54 11.34 -1.11 7.38
C SER A 54 12.10 -1.30 8.69
N TYR A 55 11.84 -2.40 9.41
CA TYR A 55 12.56 -2.72 10.65
C TYR A 55 14.03 -3.08 10.42
N LEU A 56 14.39 -3.48 9.20
CA LEU A 56 15.77 -3.78 8.81
C LEU A 56 16.61 -2.53 8.45
N LYS A 57 16.00 -1.33 8.39
CA LYS A 57 16.66 -0.09 7.95
C LYS A 57 16.72 0.95 9.07
N GLU A 58 17.80 1.72 9.11
CA GLU A 58 17.91 2.84 10.05
C GLU A 58 16.79 3.86 9.84
N HIS A 59 16.16 4.26 10.95
CA HIS A 59 15.10 5.25 10.96
C HIS A 59 15.66 6.63 10.64
N LYS A 60 15.01 7.32 9.71
CA LYS A 60 15.12 8.79 9.59
C LYS A 60 13.74 9.36 9.84
N ASP A 61 13.64 10.36 10.71
CA ASP A 61 12.38 11.06 10.94
C ASP A 61 11.80 11.57 9.61
N ASN A 62 10.50 11.40 9.40
CA ASN A 62 9.76 11.71 8.16
C ASN A 62 10.12 10.86 6.93
N SER A 63 10.69 9.66 7.11
CA SER A 63 10.83 8.69 6.04
C SER A 63 9.63 7.75 5.97
N LEU A 64 9.37 7.16 4.80
CA LEU A 64 8.29 6.19 4.62
C LEU A 64 8.44 4.96 5.54
N THR A 65 9.66 4.63 5.98
CA THR A 65 9.88 3.56 6.97
C THR A 65 9.25 3.93 8.30
N HIS A 66 9.51 5.15 8.80
CA HIS A 66 8.93 5.64 10.04
C HIS A 66 7.41 5.73 9.95
N ILE A 67 6.89 6.31 8.86
CA ILE A 67 5.44 6.43 8.63
C ILE A 67 4.76 5.06 8.59
N LEU A 68 5.35 4.07 7.91
CA LEU A 68 4.77 2.74 7.82
C LEU A 68 4.69 2.04 9.18
N GLN A 69 5.74 2.19 10.01
CA GLN A 69 5.78 1.62 11.36
C GLN A 69 4.79 2.31 12.28
N GLU A 70 4.81 3.65 12.33
CA GLU A 70 3.90 4.44 13.15
C GLU A 70 2.43 4.22 12.77
N SER A 71 2.13 4.16 11.47
CA SER A 71 0.78 3.83 10.99
C SER A 71 0.35 2.45 11.45
N TYR A 72 1.24 1.46 11.42
CA TYR A 72 0.93 0.09 11.86
C TYR A 72 0.71 0.03 13.37
N ASP A 73 1.61 0.60 14.16
CA ASP A 73 1.56 0.57 15.63
C ASP A 73 0.31 1.30 16.17
N ASN A 74 -0.11 2.38 15.50
CA ASN A 74 -1.30 3.16 15.88
C ASN A 74 -2.59 2.70 15.19
N ASN A 75 -2.53 1.74 14.27
CA ASN A 75 -3.64 1.33 13.41
C ASN A 75 -4.31 2.50 12.66
N GLU A 76 -3.50 3.49 12.25
CA GLU A 76 -3.99 4.71 11.61
C GLU A 76 -3.24 4.97 10.30
N ALA A 77 -3.99 5.11 9.20
CA ALA A 77 -3.41 5.35 7.89
C ALA A 77 -2.96 6.80 7.72
N ASP A 78 -1.65 6.99 7.53
CA ASP A 78 -1.10 8.27 7.10
C ASP A 78 -1.36 8.55 5.60
N GLU A 79 -1.51 9.83 5.24
CA GLU A 79 -1.76 10.25 3.86
C GLU A 79 -0.60 9.89 2.92
N GLU A 80 0.65 9.92 3.41
CA GLU A 80 1.82 9.53 2.63
C GLU A 80 1.82 8.03 2.33
N LEU A 81 1.40 7.19 3.28
CA LEU A 81 1.26 5.75 3.08
C LEU A 81 0.19 5.47 2.01
N PHE A 82 -0.96 6.14 2.10
CA PHE A 82 -2.01 6.05 1.07
C PHE A 82 -1.47 6.45 -0.31
N ASN A 83 -0.75 7.57 -0.38
CA ASN A 83 -0.18 8.09 -1.62
C ASN A 83 0.90 7.16 -2.19
N ALA A 84 1.68 6.47 -1.34
CA ALA A 84 2.66 5.48 -1.77
C ALA A 84 1.99 4.27 -2.47
N ILE A 85 0.88 3.77 -1.92
CA ILE A 85 0.11 2.67 -2.54
C ILE A 85 -0.56 3.16 -3.83
N LYS A 86 -1.16 4.34 -3.81
CA LYS A 86 -1.80 4.97 -4.98
C LYS A 86 -0.83 5.06 -6.16
N LEU A 87 0.45 5.32 -5.90
CA LEU A 87 1.48 5.35 -6.92
C LEU A 87 1.64 4.00 -7.65
N ILE A 88 1.57 2.86 -6.93
CA ILE A 88 1.63 1.52 -7.55
C ILE A 88 0.46 1.35 -8.53
N PHE A 89 -0.76 1.70 -8.12
CA PHE A 89 -1.94 1.60 -8.98
C PHE A 89 -1.84 2.51 -10.22
N ASN A 90 -1.34 3.74 -10.02
CA ASN A 90 -1.09 4.67 -11.13
C ASN A 90 -0.05 4.13 -12.12
N LYS A 91 1.06 3.57 -11.63
CA LYS A 91 2.10 2.94 -12.47
C LYS A 91 1.58 1.70 -13.19
N ALA A 92 0.74 0.91 -12.53
CA ALA A 92 0.04 -0.23 -13.10
C ALA A 92 -1.07 0.17 -14.10
N LYS A 93 -1.40 1.47 -14.20
CA LYS A 93 -2.46 2.03 -15.04
C LYS A 93 -3.84 1.42 -14.77
N VAL A 94 -4.11 1.13 -13.49
CA VAL A 94 -5.39 0.57 -13.03
C VAL A 94 -6.05 1.49 -12.02
N LYS A 95 -7.38 1.51 -12.02
CA LYS A 95 -8.15 2.29 -11.05
C LYS A 95 -8.21 1.54 -9.72
N TYR A 96 -7.94 2.26 -8.63
CA TYR A 96 -8.11 1.76 -7.27
C TYR A 96 -9.52 2.02 -6.71
N THR A 97 -10.31 2.90 -7.34
CA THR A 97 -11.72 3.14 -6.99
C THR A 97 -12.65 2.35 -7.90
N ARG A 98 -13.76 1.88 -7.32
CA ARG A 98 -14.80 1.13 -8.02
C ARG A 98 -16.19 1.52 -7.53
N LYS A 99 -17.22 1.14 -8.30
CA LYS A 99 -18.62 1.23 -7.90
C LYS A 99 -19.25 -0.15 -7.87
N ASN A 100 -20.15 -0.41 -6.93
CA ASN A 100 -20.94 -1.64 -6.91
C ASN A 100 -22.20 -1.47 -7.78
N SER A 101 -23.03 -2.52 -7.86
CA SER A 101 -24.30 -2.49 -8.59
C SER A 101 -25.33 -1.50 -8.02
N LYS A 102 -25.16 -1.07 -6.76
CA LYS A 102 -25.99 -0.06 -6.09
C LYS A 102 -25.46 1.38 -6.28
N GLY A 103 -24.30 1.53 -6.92
CA GLY A 103 -23.65 2.82 -7.15
C GLY A 103 -22.68 3.26 -6.04
N ASP A 104 -22.57 2.51 -4.94
CA ASP A 104 -21.67 2.83 -3.83
C ASP A 104 -20.21 2.74 -4.28
N GLN A 105 -19.45 3.78 -3.98
CA GLN A 105 -18.03 3.82 -4.28
C GLN A 105 -17.25 3.13 -3.16
N TYR A 106 -16.28 2.30 -3.54
CA TYR A 106 -15.32 1.71 -2.61
C TYR A 106 -13.90 1.80 -3.18
N CYS A 107 -12.95 1.94 -2.27
CA CYS A 107 -11.54 2.14 -2.57
C CYS A 107 -10.75 0.88 -2.19
N ILE A 108 -10.00 0.30 -3.14
CA ILE A 108 -9.15 -0.87 -2.88
C ILE A 108 -8.08 -0.50 -1.84
N ILE A 109 -7.52 0.71 -1.89
CA ILE A 109 -6.43 1.12 -1.00
C ILE A 109 -6.93 1.21 0.45
N GLU A 110 -8.07 1.88 0.69
CA GLU A 110 -8.69 1.96 2.03
C GLU A 110 -8.97 0.57 2.59
N ASN A 111 -9.57 -0.30 1.77
CA ASN A 111 -9.81 -1.69 2.17
C ASN A 111 -8.50 -2.43 2.47
N SER A 112 -7.42 -2.18 1.72
CA SER A 112 -6.11 -2.81 1.94
C SER A 112 -5.47 -2.33 3.24
N LEU A 113 -5.55 -1.04 3.54
CA LEU A 113 -5.07 -0.47 4.80
C LEU A 113 -5.86 -1.04 5.98
N ASN A 114 -7.18 -1.17 5.83
CA ASN A 114 -8.00 -1.83 6.86
C ASN A 114 -7.58 -3.30 7.09
N GLN A 115 -7.30 -4.05 6.02
CA GLN A 115 -6.78 -5.42 6.15
C GLN A 115 -5.38 -5.46 6.76
N PHE A 116 -4.53 -4.48 6.47
CA PHE A 116 -3.16 -4.38 6.99
C PHE A 116 -3.15 -4.15 8.50
N PHE A 117 -3.97 -3.23 9.02
CA PHE A 117 -4.03 -2.96 10.47
C PHE A 117 -4.71 -4.07 11.27
N HIS A 118 -5.65 -4.80 10.66
CA HIS A 118 -6.40 -5.87 11.34
C HIS A 118 -5.92 -7.26 10.95
N TRP A 119 -4.67 -7.40 10.51
CA TRP A 119 -4.13 -8.66 9.99
C TRP A 119 -4.23 -9.82 10.99
N GLU A 120 -3.82 -9.58 12.24
CA GLU A 120 -3.89 -10.56 13.33
C GLU A 120 -5.29 -10.70 13.96
N SER A 121 -6.26 -9.92 13.50
CA SER A 121 -7.65 -9.93 13.98
C SER A 121 -8.61 -10.50 12.94
N MET A 122 -8.05 -11.21 11.96
CA MET A 122 -8.83 -11.80 10.89
C MET A 122 -9.63 -13.01 11.41
N PRO A 123 -10.92 -13.12 11.08
CA PRO A 123 -11.84 -14.10 11.69
C PRO A 123 -11.62 -15.57 11.28
N TRP A 124 -10.52 -15.87 10.58
CA TRP A 124 -10.17 -17.23 10.13
C TRP A 124 -8.86 -17.75 10.73
N GLU A 125 -8.20 -16.95 11.56
CA GLU A 125 -7.21 -17.42 12.52
C GLU A 125 -7.90 -17.98 13.78
#